data_AF-A0A936FV75-F1
#
_entry.id   AF-A0A936FV75-F1
#
_cell.length_a   1.000
_cell.length_b   1.000
_cell.length_c   1.000
_cell.angle_alpha   90.00
_cell.angle_beta   90.00
_cell.angle_gamma   90.00
#
_symmetry.space_group_name_H-M   'P 1'
#
loop_
_entity.id
_entity.type
_entity.pdbx_description
1 polymer ?
#
loop_
_entity_poly.entity_id
_entity_poly.type
_entity_poly.pdbx_seq_one_letter_code
_entity_poly.pdbx_strand_id
1 'polypeptide(L)' 'MILYFKSNSSDISCMKLLDCDGDGVTNQQEIADGTNPLNSCSFKLASQTVATSASWKSIDCDGDGVINEKK' A
#
# COMPACT_ATOMS: atom_id res chain seq x y z
N MET A 1 5.53 9.56 -21.63
CA MET A 1 4.49 10.05 -20.71
C MET A 1 3.47 8.93 -20.59
N ILE A 2 3.66 7.98 -19.67
CA ILE A 2 2.81 6.79 -19.61
C ILE A 2 1.46 7.20 -19.01
N LEU A 3 0.45 7.06 -19.85
CA LEU A 3 -0.94 7.38 -19.62
C LEU A 3 -1.60 6.22 -18.85
N TYR A 4 -2.08 6.44 -17.63
CA TYR A 4 -3.07 5.56 -17.02
C TYR A 4 -4.42 6.28 -17.03
N PHE A 5 -5.14 6.13 -18.14
CA PHE A 5 -6.59 6.36 -18.23
C PHE A 5 -7.30 5.03 -17.97
N LYS A 6 -8.14 4.95 -16.93
CA LYS A 6 -9.47 4.32 -16.99
C LYS A 6 -10.37 4.92 -15.92
N SER A 7 -11.56 5.33 -16.35
CA SER A 7 -12.59 6.00 -15.56
C SER A 7 -13.63 5.02 -15.01
N ASN A 8 -14.14 5.33 -13.82
CA ASN A 8 -15.40 4.89 -13.17
C ASN A 8 -15.55 3.43 -12.71
N SER A 9 -15.36 3.19 -11.41
CA SER A 9 -16.37 2.70 -10.44
C SER A 9 -15.64 2.39 -9.11
N SER A 10 -16.13 2.88 -7.97
CA SER A 10 -15.56 2.79 -6.59
C SER A 10 -14.19 3.42 -6.28
N ASP A 11 -13.30 3.61 -7.25
CA ASP A 11 -11.94 4.14 -7.00
C ASP A 11 -11.85 5.67 -7.18
N ILE A 12 -12.60 6.43 -6.38
CA ILE A 12 -12.37 7.88 -6.30
C ILE A 12 -11.08 8.11 -5.50
N SER A 13 -9.99 8.20 -6.26
CA SER A 13 -8.80 8.97 -5.92
C SER A 13 -8.03 8.50 -4.69
N CYS A 14 -7.53 7.28 -4.73
CA CYS A 14 -6.26 7.05 -4.07
C CYS A 14 -5.14 7.77 -4.85
N MET A 15 -4.88 9.03 -4.44
CA MET A 15 -3.93 9.92 -5.11
C MET A 15 -2.51 9.33 -5.07
N LYS A 16 -1.64 9.70 -6.03
CA LYS A 16 -0.24 9.25 -6.07
C LYS A 16 0.57 9.52 -4.78
N LEU A 17 0.16 10.50 -3.96
CA LEU A 17 0.81 10.83 -2.68
C LEU A 17 0.13 10.17 -1.47
N LEU A 18 -0.98 9.47 -1.69
CA LEU A 18 -1.70 8.75 -0.64
C LEU A 18 -1.20 7.30 -0.59
N ASP A 19 -1.58 6.60 0.46
CA ASP A 19 -1.37 5.17 0.70
C ASP A 19 -2.74 4.48 0.54
N CYS A 20 -2.97 3.76 -0.57
CA CYS A 20 -4.31 3.23 -0.89
C CYS A 20 -4.68 2.00 -0.11
N ASP A 21 -3.71 1.11 0.02
CA ASP A 21 -3.85 -0.20 0.64
C ASP A 21 -3.51 -0.14 2.14
N GLY A 22 -3.00 1.01 2.58
CA GLY A 22 -2.86 1.38 3.96
C GLY A 22 -1.67 0.70 4.63
N ASP A 23 -0.63 0.36 3.86
CA ASP A 23 0.53 -0.37 4.34
C ASP A 23 1.66 0.49 4.89
N GLY A 24 1.44 1.80 4.93
CA GLY A 24 2.39 2.76 5.47
C GLY A 24 3.36 3.32 4.43
N VAL A 25 3.24 2.93 3.15
CA VAL A 25 4.04 3.46 2.04
C VAL A 25 3.14 4.26 1.10
N THR A 26 3.59 5.45 0.69
CA THR A 26 2.84 6.23 -0.31
C THR A 26 2.98 5.59 -1.69
N ASN A 27 1.92 5.64 -2.51
CA ASN A 27 1.93 5.08 -3.86
C ASN A 27 3.11 5.56 -4.73
N GLN A 28 3.53 6.83 -4.57
CA GLN A 28 4.69 7.36 -5.29
C GLN A 28 5.97 6.61 -4.94
N GLN A 29 6.15 6.33 -3.65
CA GLN A 29 7.32 5.64 -3.13
C GLN A 29 7.28 4.17 -3.54
N GLU A 30 6.12 3.52 -3.51
CA GLU A 30 5.95 2.16 -4.00
C GLU A 30 6.25 2.01 -5.50
N ILE A 31 5.79 2.96 -6.32
CA ILE A 31 6.16 3.00 -7.74
C ILE A 31 7.68 3.14 -7.91
N ALA A 32 8.33 3.94 -7.07
CA ALA A 32 9.79 4.09 -7.09
C ALA A 32 10.50 2.81 -6.62
N ASP A 33 9.89 2.09 -5.68
CA ASP A 33 10.40 0.85 -5.09
C ASP A 33 10.11 -0.40 -5.92
N GLY A 34 9.21 -0.30 -6.91
CA GLY A 34 8.76 -1.40 -7.74
C GLY A 34 7.75 -2.31 -7.04
N THR A 35 7.04 -1.80 -6.05
CA THR A 35 5.97 -2.51 -5.33
C THR A 35 4.59 -2.09 -5.84
N ASN A 36 3.51 -2.68 -5.31
CA ASN A 36 2.16 -2.50 -5.86
C ASN A 36 1.28 -1.65 -4.93
N PRO A 37 0.90 -0.42 -5.35
CA PRO A 37 0.13 0.53 -4.53
C PRO A 37 -1.31 0.15 -4.16
N LEU A 38 -1.75 -1.05 -4.51
CA LEU A 38 -3.07 -1.57 -4.22
C LEU A 38 -2.99 -2.93 -3.51
N ASN A 39 -1.79 -3.35 -3.11
CA ASN A 39 -1.56 -4.61 -2.42
C ASN A 39 -0.76 -4.34 -1.15
N SER A 40 -1.47 -4.41 -0.03
CA SER A 40 -0.97 -4.18 1.32
C SER A 40 0.16 -5.12 1.78
N CYS A 41 0.43 -6.20 1.04
CA CYS A 41 1.58 -7.08 1.28
C CYS A 41 2.74 -6.85 0.29
N SER A 42 2.63 -5.83 -0.56
CA SER A 42 3.62 -5.45 -1.56
C SER A 42 4.22 -4.10 -1.19
N PHE A 43 5.12 -4.12 -0.22
CA PHE A 43 5.87 -2.92 0.19
C PHE A 43 7.29 -3.27 0.63
N LYS A 44 8.08 -2.22 0.84
CA LYS A 44 9.37 -2.33 1.54
C LYS A 44 9.22 -1.75 2.94
N LEU A 45 9.55 -2.55 3.96
CA LEU A 45 9.55 -2.10 5.36
C LEU A 45 10.37 -0.83 5.56
N ALA A 46 11.49 -0.68 4.85
CA ALA A 46 12.35 0.51 4.92
C ALA A 46 11.69 1.79 4.37
N SER A 47 10.60 1.66 3.61
CA SER A 47 9.88 2.77 2.98
C SER A 47 8.59 3.13 3.72
N GLN A 48 8.21 2.38 4.77
CA GLN A 48 7.06 2.71 5.61
C GLN A 48 7.34 3.99 6.40
N THR A 49 6.69 5.07 5.98
CA THR A 49 6.92 6.41 6.52
C THR A 49 5.62 7.11 6.93
N VAL A 50 4.47 6.56 6.55
CA VAL A 50 3.14 7.04 6.97
C VAL A 50 2.44 6.03 7.87
N ALA A 51 1.35 6.46 8.51
CA ALA A 51 0.61 5.61 9.43
C ALA A 51 -0.10 4.48 8.69
N THR A 52 0.09 3.25 9.17
CA THR A 52 -0.59 2.07 8.64
C THR A 52 -2.07 2.02 9.03
N SER A 53 -2.88 1.49 8.13
CA SER A 53 -4.31 1.28 8.32
C SER A 53 -4.61 0.13 9.30
N ALA A 54 -5.81 0.13 9.88
CA ALA A 54 -6.28 -0.99 10.69
C ALA A 54 -6.42 -2.29 9.86
N SER A 55 -6.71 -2.17 8.56
CA SER A 55 -6.79 -3.31 7.65
C SER A 55 -5.43 -3.99 7.49
N TRP A 56 -4.37 -3.23 7.21
CA TRP A 56 -3.00 -3.75 7.11
C TRP A 56 -2.50 -4.37 8.42
N LYS A 57 -2.88 -3.79 9.56
CA LYS A 57 -2.56 -4.32 10.88
C LYS A 57 -3.13 -5.71 11.15
N SER A 58 -4.26 -6.03 10.52
CA SER A 58 -5.01 -7.27 10.74
C SER A 58 -4.65 -8.42 9.79
N ILE A 59 -3.77 -8.19 8.81
CA ILE A 59 -3.30 -9.21 7.88
C ILE A 59 -1.92 -9.75 8.27
N ASP A 60 -1.59 -10.92 7.73
CA ASP A 60 -0.27 -11.56 7.83
C ASP A 60 0.29 -11.73 6.41
N CYS A 61 1.31 -10.93 6.09
CA CYS A 61 1.88 -10.87 4.75
C CYS A 61 3.05 -11.84 4.51
N ASP A 62 3.70 -12.33 5.57
CA ASP A 62 4.85 -13.24 5.44
C ASP A 62 4.50 -14.69 5.82
N GLY A 63 3.27 -14.92 6.31
CA GLY A 63 2.72 -16.26 6.53
C GLY A 63 3.28 -16.93 7.79
N ASP A 64 3.82 -16.16 8.72
CA ASP A 64 4.35 -16.68 9.99
C ASP A 64 3.26 -16.93 11.05
N GLY A 65 2.00 -16.57 10.75
CA GLY A 65 0.85 -16.71 11.65
C GLY A 65 0.72 -15.56 12.65
N VAL A 66 1.53 -14.51 12.53
CA VAL A 66 1.48 -13.30 13.37
C VAL A 66 1.05 -12.12 12.50
N ILE A 67 -0.07 -11.50 12.86
CA ILE A 67 -0.53 -10.28 12.19
C ILE A 67 0.46 -9.15 12.35
N ASN A 68 0.49 -8.22 11.39
CA ASN A 68 1.46 -7.13 11.38
C ASN A 68 1.43 -6.22 12.62
N GLU A 69 0.27 -6.04 13.28
CA GLU A 69 0.17 -5.27 14.53
C GLU A 69 0.89 -5.90 15.73
N LYS A 70 1.13 -7.21 15.68
CA LYS A 70 1.74 -7.97 16.77
C LYS A 70 3.23 -8.24 16.54
N LYS A 71 3.82 -7.61 15.52
CA LYS A 71 5.25 -7.61 15.21
C LYS A 71 5.89 -6.36 15.81
#